data_AF-A0A5B6TLY7-F1
#
_entry.id   AF-A0A5B6TLY7-F1
#
_cell.length_a   1.000
_cell.length_b   1.000
_cell.length_c   1.000
_cell.angle_alpha   90.00
_cell.angle_beta   90.00
_cell.angle_gamma   90.00
#
_symmetry.space_group_name_H-M   'P 1'
#
loop_
_entity.id
_entity.type
_entity.pdbx_description
1 polymer ?
#
loop_
_entity_poly.entity_id
_entity_poly.type
_entity_poly.pdbx_seq_one_letter_code
_entity_poly.pdbx_strand_id
1 'polypeptide(L)'
;MIKQKSYFVLLALSFFTWACEPEKLERGKEMAVEAERHKVKRITQEDMEKQALLAGDTIIRLVEGAFLQLAESQPKEQALFVAQPDKLPTVNSILQRYNATLTRQAFSSENEAKQFLTQNQLLSEAGKPVPHVELQVREGLFQYQRPIEIRRRNCASCDEPSLLDYTSSTLDQLRVFSAQGQPDGFEEGQVRGVWTISFPRKKIIEHITLKTKPSRRGRGGFFGSKPDSAKSQ
;
A
#
# COMPACT_ATOMS: atom_id res chain seq x y z
N MET A 1 -22.90 -11.17 80.36
CA MET A 1 -22.62 -12.19 79.33
C MET A 1 -23.08 -11.78 77.91
N ILE A 2 -22.99 -10.50 77.52
CA ILE A 2 -23.48 -10.04 76.19
C ILE A 2 -22.31 -9.68 75.23
N LYS A 3 -21.14 -9.28 75.75
CA LYS A 3 -19.97 -8.88 74.94
C LYS A 3 -19.33 -10.02 74.15
N GLN A 4 -19.48 -11.28 74.58
CA GLN A 4 -18.81 -12.43 73.93
C GLN A 4 -19.53 -12.89 72.65
N LYS A 5 -20.85 -12.65 72.53
CA LYS A 5 -21.63 -12.97 71.32
C LYS A 5 -21.34 -12.03 70.15
N SER A 6 -20.98 -10.77 70.43
CA SER A 6 -20.66 -9.77 69.41
C SER A 6 -19.36 -10.04 68.67
N TYR A 7 -18.35 -10.61 69.35
CA TYR A 7 -17.07 -10.97 68.72
C TYR A 7 -17.20 -12.14 67.75
N PHE A 8 -18.09 -13.11 68.01
CA PHE A 8 -18.30 -14.24 67.11
C PHE A 8 -18.97 -13.84 65.79
N VAL A 9 -19.87 -12.86 65.82
CA VAL A 9 -20.52 -12.35 64.59
C VAL A 9 -19.56 -11.53 63.74
N LEU A 10 -18.68 -10.74 64.35
CA LEU A 10 -17.63 -9.99 63.66
C LEU A 10 -16.56 -10.90 63.04
N LEU A 11 -16.21 -12.00 63.72
CA LEU A 11 -15.26 -12.99 63.21
C LEU A 11 -15.85 -13.82 62.06
N ALA A 12 -17.15 -14.15 62.12
CA ALA A 12 -17.82 -14.85 61.03
C ALA A 12 -17.94 -13.98 59.76
N LEU A 13 -18.14 -12.66 59.92
CA LEU A 13 -18.26 -11.75 58.78
C LEU A 13 -16.92 -11.51 58.06
N SER A 14 -15.78 -11.63 58.76
CA SER A 14 -14.46 -11.50 58.12
C SER A 14 -14.07 -12.70 57.25
N PHE A 15 -14.68 -13.87 57.45
CA PHE A 15 -14.43 -15.05 56.60
C PHE A 15 -15.16 -15.01 55.26
N PHE A 16 -16.25 -14.24 55.15
CA PHE A 16 -17.00 -14.12 53.89
C PHE A 16 -16.35 -13.19 52.85
N THR A 17 -15.35 -12.38 53.23
CA THR A 17 -14.67 -11.49 52.28
C THR A 17 -13.52 -12.16 51.53
N TRP A 18 -13.11 -13.37 51.92
CA TRP A 18 -12.02 -14.12 51.27
C TRP A 18 -12.48 -15.13 50.20
N ALA A 19 -13.79 -15.34 50.04
CA ALA A 19 -14.34 -16.33 49.11
C ALA A 19 -14.73 -15.77 47.73
N CYS A 20 -14.48 -14.49 47.47
CA CYS A 20 -14.74 -13.88 46.16
C CYS A 20 -13.41 -13.56 45.47
N GLU A 21 -12.64 -14.59 45.15
CA GLU A 21 -11.53 -14.44 44.21
C GLU A 21 -12.15 -14.52 42.80
N PRO A 22 -12.15 -13.40 42.04
CA PRO A 22 -12.75 -13.41 40.70
C PRO A 22 -11.98 -14.39 39.83
N GLU A 23 -12.70 -15.37 39.28
CA GLU A 23 -12.17 -16.38 38.39
C GLU A 23 -11.38 -15.70 37.25
N LYS A 24 -10.08 -16.02 37.15
CA LYS A 24 -9.19 -15.42 36.16
C LYS A 24 -9.64 -15.88 34.77
N LEU A 25 -10.28 -14.99 34.02
CA LEU A 25 -10.64 -15.20 32.62
C LEU A 25 -9.40 -15.67 31.82
N GLU A 26 -9.37 -16.95 31.44
CA GLU A 26 -8.24 -17.60 30.75
C GLU A 26 -7.83 -16.90 29.45
N ARG A 27 -8.71 -16.04 28.89
CA ARG A 27 -8.52 -15.32 27.62
C ARG A 27 -8.54 -13.81 27.74
N GLY A 28 -8.29 -13.23 28.91
CA GLY A 28 -8.34 -11.76 29.12
C GLY A 28 -7.49 -10.95 28.12
N LYS A 29 -6.33 -11.48 27.70
CA LYS A 29 -5.48 -10.86 26.67
C LYS A 29 -6.09 -10.93 25.27
N GLU A 30 -6.75 -12.03 24.93
CA GLU A 30 -7.40 -12.22 23.63
C GLU A 30 -8.67 -11.35 23.54
N MET A 31 -9.44 -11.28 24.63
CA MET A 31 -10.60 -10.40 24.78
C MET A 31 -10.22 -8.92 24.71
N ALA A 32 -9.07 -8.51 25.26
CA ALA A 32 -8.56 -7.16 25.13
C ALA A 32 -8.19 -6.82 23.68
N VAL A 33 -7.51 -7.74 22.97
CA VAL A 33 -7.20 -7.59 21.55
C VAL A 33 -8.46 -7.54 20.69
N GLU A 34 -9.47 -8.33 21.02
CA GLU A 34 -10.76 -8.32 20.33
C GLU A 34 -11.55 -7.03 20.60
N ALA A 35 -11.57 -6.55 21.85
CA ALA A 35 -12.17 -5.27 22.21
C ALA A 35 -11.47 -4.09 21.49
N GLU A 36 -10.15 -4.10 21.36
CA GLU A 36 -9.41 -3.11 20.56
C GLU A 36 -9.75 -3.17 19.08
N ARG A 37 -10.03 -4.37 18.53
CA ARG A 37 -10.46 -4.55 17.14
C ARG A 37 -11.90 -4.07 16.91
N HIS A 38 -12.75 -4.12 17.92
CA HIS A 38 -14.14 -3.65 17.88
C HIS A 38 -14.29 -2.16 18.21
N LYS A 39 -13.22 -1.48 18.64
CA LYS A 39 -13.25 -0.03 18.85
C LYS A 39 -13.47 0.67 17.52
N VAL A 40 -14.60 1.37 17.39
CA VAL A 40 -14.94 2.16 16.20
C VAL A 40 -13.89 3.26 16.03
N LYS A 41 -12.91 3.03 15.15
CA LYS A 41 -11.92 4.04 14.78
C LYS A 41 -12.58 5.00 13.80
N ARG A 42 -12.64 6.29 14.17
CA ARG A 42 -13.05 7.34 13.24
C ARG A 42 -11.98 7.44 12.15
N ILE A 43 -12.35 7.12 10.92
CA ILE A 43 -11.46 7.25 9.77
C ILE A 43 -11.30 8.74 9.46
N THR A 44 -10.10 9.26 9.61
CA THR A 44 -9.78 10.65 9.27
C THR A 44 -9.45 10.79 7.79
N GLN A 45 -9.34 12.03 7.29
CA GLN A 45 -8.89 12.26 5.92
C GLN A 45 -7.42 11.84 5.74
N GLU A 46 -6.57 12.16 6.71
CA GLU A 46 -5.16 11.75 6.74
C GLU A 46 -5.00 10.23 6.64
N ASP A 47 -5.85 9.46 7.34
CA ASP A 47 -5.85 8.00 7.25
C ASP A 47 -6.17 7.51 5.83
N MET A 48 -7.13 8.17 5.17
CA MET A 48 -7.49 7.85 3.78
C MET A 48 -6.39 8.22 2.81
N GLU A 49 -5.77 9.39 2.94
CA GLU A 49 -4.66 9.83 2.10
C GLU A 49 -3.46 8.90 2.24
N LYS A 50 -3.09 8.53 3.47
CA LYS A 50 -2.03 7.56 3.74
C LYS A 50 -2.33 6.19 3.12
N GLN A 51 -3.57 5.73 3.23
CA GLN A 51 -3.95 4.44 2.64
C GLN A 51 -4.00 4.49 1.10
N ALA A 52 -4.40 5.62 0.52
CA ALA A 52 -4.36 5.86 -0.92
C ALA A 52 -2.92 5.93 -1.43
N LEU A 53 -1.99 6.55 -0.68
CA LEU A 53 -0.57 6.61 -1.00
C LEU A 53 0.03 5.20 -1.06
N LEU A 54 -0.23 4.39 -0.02
CA LEU A 54 0.22 2.99 0.02
C LEU A 54 -0.39 2.14 -1.11
N ALA A 55 -1.66 2.38 -1.45
CA ALA A 55 -2.31 1.69 -2.56
C ALA A 55 -1.68 2.09 -3.91
N GLY A 56 -1.45 3.38 -4.14
CA GLY A 56 -0.77 3.89 -5.33
C GLY A 56 0.63 3.32 -5.49
N ASP A 57 1.45 3.36 -4.45
CA ASP A 57 2.80 2.77 -4.46
C ASP A 57 2.78 1.27 -4.75
N THR A 58 1.79 0.57 -4.20
CA THR A 58 1.62 -0.86 -4.46
C THR A 58 1.28 -1.11 -5.92
N ILE A 59 0.33 -0.37 -6.49
CA ILE A 59 -0.05 -0.50 -7.90
C ILE A 59 1.14 -0.20 -8.79
N ILE A 60 1.82 0.93 -8.61
CA ILE A 60 2.97 1.30 -9.43
C ILE A 60 4.07 0.24 -9.38
N ARG A 61 4.40 -0.28 -8.19
CA ARG A 61 5.40 -1.35 -8.07
C ARG A 61 4.99 -2.62 -8.82
N LEU A 62 3.71 -2.98 -8.80
CA LEU A 62 3.21 -4.14 -9.53
C LEU A 62 3.20 -3.90 -11.05
N VAL A 63 2.86 -2.69 -11.49
CA VAL A 63 2.88 -2.29 -12.91
C VAL A 63 4.30 -2.26 -13.46
N GLU A 64 5.24 -1.63 -12.75
CA GLU A 64 6.66 -1.61 -13.10
C GLU A 64 7.25 -3.04 -13.11
N GLY A 65 6.89 -3.87 -12.13
CA GLY A 65 7.31 -5.27 -12.07
C GLY A 65 6.77 -6.11 -13.22
N ALA A 66 5.49 -5.93 -13.59
CA ALA A 66 4.89 -6.58 -14.75
C ALA A 66 5.60 -6.18 -16.05
N PHE A 67 5.98 -4.91 -16.19
CA PHE A 67 6.75 -4.46 -17.35
C PHE A 67 8.10 -5.16 -17.48
N LEU A 68 8.83 -5.31 -16.37
CA LEU A 68 10.13 -6.00 -16.38
C LEU A 68 9.99 -7.47 -16.84
N GLN A 69 8.92 -8.15 -16.43
CA GLN A 69 8.63 -9.51 -16.91
C GLN A 69 8.30 -9.55 -18.42
N LEU A 70 7.61 -8.53 -18.93
CA LEU A 70 7.30 -8.41 -20.36
C LEU A 70 8.54 -8.07 -21.20
N ALA A 71 9.46 -7.28 -20.64
CA ALA A 71 10.72 -6.89 -21.28
C ALA A 71 11.55 -8.10 -21.71
N GLU A 72 11.46 -9.20 -20.98
CA GLU A 72 12.23 -10.43 -21.22
C GLU A 72 11.64 -11.34 -22.31
N SER A 73 10.35 -11.22 -22.66
CA SER A 73 9.66 -12.30 -23.38
C SER A 73 8.73 -11.90 -24.53
N GLN A 74 8.16 -10.69 -24.56
CA GLN A 74 7.05 -10.38 -25.48
C GLN A 74 7.10 -8.96 -26.10
N PRO A 75 7.66 -8.78 -27.31
CA PRO A 75 7.83 -7.45 -27.92
C PRO A 75 6.50 -6.74 -28.20
N LYS A 76 5.43 -7.46 -28.55
CA LYS A 76 4.11 -6.86 -28.81
C LYS A 76 3.46 -6.31 -27.54
N GLU A 77 3.59 -7.02 -26.42
CA GLU A 77 3.04 -6.58 -25.13
C GLU A 77 3.84 -5.44 -24.53
N GLN A 78 5.15 -5.40 -24.77
CA GLN A 78 5.95 -4.23 -24.47
C GLN A 78 5.37 -3.00 -25.20
N ALA A 79 5.09 -3.08 -26.51
CA ALA A 79 4.58 -1.92 -27.27
C ALA A 79 3.26 -1.41 -26.69
N LEU A 80 2.41 -2.34 -26.27
CA LEU A 80 1.14 -2.02 -25.62
C LEU A 80 1.35 -1.38 -24.25
N PHE A 81 2.30 -1.85 -23.44
CA PHE A 81 2.64 -1.21 -22.15
C PHE A 81 2.96 0.27 -22.33
N VAL A 82 3.76 0.54 -23.35
CA VAL A 82 4.27 1.87 -23.66
C VAL A 82 3.14 2.76 -24.16
N ALA A 83 2.35 2.29 -25.11
CA ALA A 83 1.26 3.10 -25.64
C ALA A 83 0.13 3.29 -24.62
N GLN A 84 -0.31 2.21 -23.97
CA GLN A 84 -1.53 2.13 -23.15
C GLN A 84 -1.36 1.07 -22.04
N PRO A 85 -0.67 1.40 -20.93
CA PRO A 85 -0.34 0.42 -19.88
C PRO A 85 -1.59 -0.17 -19.21
N ASP A 86 -2.68 0.57 -19.16
CA ASP A 86 -3.99 0.17 -18.64
C ASP A 86 -4.66 -0.96 -19.45
N LYS A 87 -4.29 -1.11 -20.73
CA LYS A 87 -4.86 -2.15 -21.62
C LYS A 87 -4.25 -3.52 -21.41
N LEU A 88 -3.12 -3.61 -20.72
CA LEU A 88 -2.49 -4.90 -20.45
C LEU A 88 -3.33 -5.71 -19.46
N PRO A 89 -3.62 -6.99 -19.73
CA PRO A 89 -4.44 -7.81 -18.85
C PRO A 89 -3.96 -7.84 -17.40
N THR A 90 -2.64 -7.97 -17.20
CA THR A 90 -2.02 -7.97 -15.86
C THR A 90 -2.26 -6.65 -15.14
N VAL A 91 -2.03 -5.50 -15.81
CA VAL A 91 -2.24 -4.17 -15.23
C VAL A 91 -3.72 -3.92 -14.96
N ASN A 92 -4.60 -4.23 -15.91
CA ASN A 92 -6.03 -4.09 -15.76
C ASN A 92 -6.57 -4.90 -14.56
N SER A 93 -6.08 -6.13 -14.36
CA SER A 93 -6.47 -6.94 -13.20
C SER A 93 -6.07 -6.31 -11.85
N ILE A 94 -4.93 -5.61 -11.82
CA ILE A 94 -4.48 -4.86 -10.65
C ILE A 94 -5.40 -3.66 -10.44
N LEU A 95 -5.65 -2.87 -11.49
CA LEU A 95 -6.50 -1.67 -11.42
C LEU A 95 -7.94 -1.98 -11.01
N GLN A 96 -8.53 -3.06 -11.55
CA GLN A 96 -9.87 -3.52 -11.19
C GLN A 96 -10.01 -3.85 -9.70
N ARG A 97 -8.99 -4.47 -9.09
CA ARG A 97 -9.01 -4.79 -7.65
C ARG A 97 -9.19 -3.55 -6.78
N TYR A 98 -8.61 -2.43 -7.19
CA TYR A 98 -8.70 -1.15 -6.49
C TYR A 98 -9.81 -0.24 -7.02
N ASN A 99 -10.54 -0.66 -8.07
CA ASN A 99 -11.42 0.18 -8.88
C ASN A 99 -10.74 1.50 -9.28
N ALA A 100 -9.49 1.40 -9.72
CA ALA A 100 -8.64 2.54 -10.00
C ALA A 100 -8.48 2.77 -11.51
N THR A 101 -8.17 3.99 -11.89
CA THR A 101 -7.78 4.34 -13.27
C THR A 101 -6.33 4.81 -13.27
N LEU A 102 -5.52 4.29 -14.19
CA LEU A 102 -4.12 4.67 -14.35
C LEU A 102 -3.95 5.51 -15.61
N THR A 103 -3.31 6.66 -15.46
CA THR A 103 -2.83 7.45 -16.59
C THR A 103 -1.35 7.75 -16.43
N ARG A 104 -0.68 7.88 -17.56
CA ARG A 104 0.74 8.25 -17.64
C ARG A 104 0.84 9.55 -18.41
N GLN A 105 1.47 10.54 -17.81
CA GLN A 105 1.84 11.78 -18.49
C GLN A 105 3.35 11.75 -18.72
N ALA A 106 3.78 11.88 -19.97
CA ALA A 106 5.19 12.03 -20.31
C ALA A 106 5.50 13.53 -20.48
N PHE A 107 6.72 13.91 -20.14
CA PHE A 107 7.24 15.26 -20.35
C PHE A 107 8.17 15.27 -21.57
N SER A 108 8.11 16.34 -22.35
CA SER A 108 9.03 16.53 -23.48
C SER A 108 10.41 16.98 -22.99
N SER A 109 10.48 17.79 -21.93
CA SER A 109 11.73 18.39 -21.44
C SER A 109 11.86 18.38 -19.91
N GLU A 110 13.07 18.56 -19.39
CA GLU A 110 13.32 18.68 -17.94
C GLU A 110 12.67 19.94 -17.35
N ASN A 111 12.59 21.03 -18.12
CA ASN A 111 11.95 22.27 -17.69
C ASN A 111 10.43 22.06 -17.50
N GLU A 112 9.80 21.34 -18.43
CA GLU A 112 8.39 20.95 -18.30
C GLU A 112 8.16 20.08 -17.05
N ALA A 113 9.05 19.10 -16.82
CA ALA A 113 9.00 18.27 -15.62
C ALA A 113 9.14 19.12 -14.35
N LYS A 114 10.14 20.00 -14.25
CA LYS A 114 10.34 20.88 -13.08
C LYS A 114 9.13 21.78 -12.82
N GLN A 115 8.55 22.37 -13.86
CA GLN A 115 7.35 23.20 -13.74
C GLN A 115 6.17 22.39 -13.20
N PHE A 116 5.92 21.21 -13.77
CA PHE A 116 4.84 20.34 -13.33
C PHE A 116 5.03 19.88 -11.87
N LEU A 117 6.24 19.42 -11.50
CA LEU A 117 6.53 18.95 -10.16
C LEU A 117 6.36 20.05 -9.11
N THR A 118 6.77 21.28 -9.44
CA THR A 118 6.62 22.45 -8.55
C THR A 118 5.14 22.83 -8.37
N GLN A 119 4.37 22.86 -9.46
CA GLN A 119 2.95 23.23 -9.41
C GLN A 119 2.10 22.21 -8.64
N ASN A 120 2.44 20.92 -8.75
CA ASN A 120 1.71 19.83 -8.11
C ASN A 120 2.30 19.37 -6.77
N GLN A 121 3.24 20.13 -6.19
CA GLN A 121 3.86 19.83 -4.89
C GLN A 121 4.51 18.43 -4.82
N LEU A 122 5.08 17.97 -5.94
CA LEU A 122 5.74 16.67 -6.07
C LEU A 122 7.23 16.74 -5.75
N LEU A 123 7.68 17.80 -5.08
CA LEU A 123 9.06 17.98 -4.64
C LEU A 123 9.09 18.03 -3.11
N SER A 124 10.01 17.26 -2.53
CA SER A 124 10.36 17.35 -1.10
C SER A 124 11.13 18.64 -0.80
N GLU A 125 11.30 18.94 0.48
CA GLU A 125 12.14 20.07 0.94
C GLU A 125 13.59 19.99 0.42
N ALA A 126 14.09 18.77 0.21
CA ALA A 126 15.41 18.52 -0.36
C ALA A 126 15.45 18.61 -1.91
N GLY A 127 14.35 19.02 -2.55
CA GLY A 127 14.21 19.10 -4.00
C GLY A 127 14.08 17.74 -4.71
N LYS A 128 13.93 16.64 -3.96
CA LYS A 128 13.76 15.30 -4.54
C LYS A 128 12.30 15.04 -4.93
N PRO A 129 12.03 14.39 -6.07
CA PRO A 129 10.67 14.03 -6.45
C PRO A 129 10.05 13.05 -5.45
N VAL A 130 8.81 13.30 -5.05
CA VAL A 130 8.08 12.47 -4.08
C VAL A 130 6.66 12.19 -4.57
N PRO A 131 6.08 11.01 -4.24
CA PRO A 131 4.68 10.77 -4.52
C PRO A 131 3.79 11.66 -3.64
N HIS A 132 2.67 12.09 -4.20
CA HIS A 132 1.68 12.91 -3.52
C HIS A 132 0.28 12.35 -3.71
N VAL A 133 -0.61 12.63 -2.76
CA VAL A 133 -2.02 12.27 -2.84
C VAL A 133 -2.86 13.47 -2.47
N GLU A 134 -3.83 13.78 -3.33
CA GLU A 134 -4.81 14.82 -3.09
C GLU A 134 -6.24 14.25 -3.17
N LEU A 135 -7.12 14.71 -2.28
CA LEU A 135 -8.55 14.41 -2.37
C LEU A 135 -9.25 15.44 -3.26
N GLN A 136 -9.71 15.00 -4.43
CA GLN A 136 -10.62 15.78 -5.27
C GLN A 136 -12.04 15.72 -4.71
N VAL A 137 -12.36 16.65 -3.81
CA VAL A 137 -13.63 16.67 -3.05
C VAL A 137 -14.87 16.67 -3.96
N ARG A 138 -14.81 17.40 -5.08
CA ARG A 138 -15.93 17.52 -6.02
C ARG A 138 -16.30 16.19 -6.68
N GLU A 139 -15.30 15.37 -6.98
CA GLU A 139 -15.47 14.11 -7.70
C GLU A 139 -15.54 12.91 -6.75
N GLY A 140 -15.17 13.10 -5.48
CA GLY A 140 -15.09 12.04 -4.49
C GLY A 140 -13.98 11.03 -4.81
N LEU A 141 -12.93 11.49 -5.48
CA LEU A 141 -11.79 10.70 -5.93
C LEU A 141 -10.52 11.13 -5.19
N PHE A 142 -9.69 10.16 -4.83
CA PHE A 142 -8.29 10.42 -4.47
C PHE A 142 -7.44 10.35 -5.72
N GLN A 143 -6.65 11.38 -5.97
CA GLN A 143 -5.67 11.41 -7.03
C GLN A 143 -4.29 11.19 -6.42
N TYR A 144 -3.69 10.06 -6.73
CA TYR A 144 -2.30 9.76 -6.43
C TYR A 144 -1.44 10.14 -7.62
N GLN A 145 -0.32 10.81 -7.38
CA GLN A 145 0.65 11.18 -8.39
C GLN A 145 2.03 10.70 -7.97
N ARG A 146 2.76 10.08 -8.88
CA ARG A 146 4.14 9.64 -8.64
C ARG A 146 5.05 10.00 -9.82
N PRO A 147 6.11 10.80 -9.60
CA PRO A 147 7.12 11.05 -10.61
C PRO A 147 7.77 9.76 -11.13
N ILE A 148 8.00 9.72 -12.44
CA ILE A 148 8.68 8.63 -13.13
C ILE A 148 10.11 9.08 -13.37
N GLU A 149 11.00 8.55 -12.54
CA GLU A 149 12.44 8.77 -12.61
C GLU A 149 13.11 7.67 -13.43
N ILE A 150 14.14 8.05 -14.18
CA ILE A 150 15.05 7.09 -14.83
C ILE A 150 15.91 6.44 -13.76
N ARG A 151 15.70 5.14 -13.51
CA ARG A 151 16.31 4.45 -12.35
C ARG A 151 17.56 3.64 -12.66
N ARG A 152 17.68 3.05 -13.85
CA ARG A 152 18.71 2.04 -14.12
C ARG A 152 19.10 1.96 -15.58
N ARG A 153 20.34 1.51 -15.77
CA ARG A 153 20.81 0.92 -17.02
C ARG A 153 20.37 -0.55 -17.08
N ASN A 154 19.61 -0.96 -18.09
CA ASN A 154 19.30 -2.37 -18.34
C ASN A 154 20.44 -3.00 -19.16
N CYS A 155 20.99 -4.10 -18.64
CA CYS A 155 21.93 -4.95 -19.35
C CYS A 155 21.22 -6.27 -19.68
N ALA A 156 20.63 -6.39 -20.88
CA ALA A 156 20.18 -7.69 -21.38
C ALA A 156 21.30 -8.45 -22.12
N SER A 157 22.30 -7.73 -22.63
CA SER A 157 23.61 -8.24 -23.07
C SER A 157 24.67 -7.25 -22.58
N CYS A 158 25.60 -7.70 -21.74
CA CYS A 158 26.51 -6.88 -20.94
C CYS A 158 27.61 -6.10 -21.70
N ASP A 159 27.44 -5.85 -23.00
CA ASP A 159 28.44 -5.11 -23.78
C ASP A 159 28.11 -3.61 -23.90
N GLU A 160 26.87 -3.20 -23.63
CA GLU A 160 26.42 -1.80 -23.76
C GLU A 160 25.39 -1.41 -22.69
N PRO A 161 25.62 -0.32 -21.92
CA PRO A 161 24.64 0.18 -20.97
C PRO A 161 23.47 0.90 -21.68
N SER A 162 22.30 0.27 -21.76
CA SER A 162 21.04 0.93 -22.18
C SER A 162 20.31 1.54 -20.98
N LEU A 163 19.80 2.77 -21.04
CA LEU A 163 18.97 3.35 -19.96
C LEU A 163 17.49 3.03 -20.20
N LEU A 164 16.80 2.48 -19.20
CA LEU A 164 15.39 2.15 -19.33
C LEU A 164 14.50 3.34 -18.94
N ASP A 165 13.85 3.94 -19.95
CA ASP A 165 12.89 5.04 -19.77
C ASP A 165 11.43 4.57 -19.82
N TYR A 166 10.82 4.38 -18.65
CA TYR A 166 9.40 4.00 -18.50
C TYR A 166 8.39 5.02 -19.02
N THR A 167 8.82 6.17 -19.55
CA THR A 167 7.95 7.25 -20.04
C THR A 167 7.87 7.34 -21.54
N SER A 168 8.73 6.62 -22.26
CA SER A 168 8.75 6.63 -23.71
C SER A 168 7.37 6.29 -24.30
N SER A 169 7.09 6.83 -25.49
CA SER A 169 5.90 6.52 -26.30
C SER A 169 6.15 5.41 -27.33
N THR A 170 7.41 5.00 -27.56
CA THR A 170 7.78 3.96 -28.53
C THR A 170 8.74 2.94 -27.95
N LEU A 171 8.72 1.70 -28.47
CA LEU A 171 9.61 0.66 -27.96
C LEU A 171 11.08 0.92 -28.23
N ASP A 172 11.39 1.49 -29.39
CA ASP A 172 12.76 1.70 -29.80
C ASP A 172 13.47 2.72 -28.88
N GLN A 173 12.71 3.69 -28.37
CA GLN A 173 13.14 4.65 -27.34
C GLN A 173 13.17 4.08 -25.91
N LEU A 174 12.61 2.90 -25.67
CA LEU A 174 12.79 2.15 -24.42
C LEU A 174 13.97 1.19 -24.50
N ARG A 175 14.34 0.79 -25.71
CA ARG A 175 15.45 -0.13 -26.02
C ARG A 175 16.78 0.59 -26.24
N VAL A 176 16.88 1.89 -25.93
CA VAL A 176 17.97 2.79 -26.37
C VAL A 176 19.35 2.16 -26.24
N PHE A 177 19.90 1.76 -27.38
CA PHE A 177 21.21 1.15 -27.60
C PHE A 177 22.38 2.09 -27.23
N SER A 178 23.58 1.53 -26.98
CA SER A 178 24.82 2.31 -27.07
C SER A 178 25.85 1.67 -28.02
N ALA A 179 25.48 1.37 -29.27
CA ALA A 179 26.44 0.76 -30.21
C ALA A 179 27.41 1.75 -30.85
N GLN A 180 27.16 3.06 -30.79
CA GLN A 180 28.03 4.09 -31.39
C GLN A 180 28.30 5.34 -30.52
N GLY A 181 28.04 5.29 -29.20
CA GLY A 181 28.67 6.21 -28.26
C GLY A 181 28.36 7.71 -28.42
N GLN A 182 27.13 8.11 -28.76
CA GLN A 182 26.66 9.48 -28.51
C GLN A 182 25.32 9.49 -27.75
N PRO A 183 25.27 10.05 -26.53
CA PRO A 183 24.07 10.05 -25.70
C PRO A 183 23.16 11.23 -26.10
N ASP A 184 22.21 11.00 -27.00
CA ASP A 184 20.95 11.76 -26.99
C ASP A 184 20.01 11.21 -25.87
N GLY A 185 20.60 10.80 -24.73
CA GLY A 185 19.97 9.98 -23.70
C GLY A 185 19.70 10.74 -22.41
N PHE A 186 18.61 10.40 -21.75
CA PHE A 186 18.24 10.94 -20.43
C PHE A 186 19.25 10.57 -19.36
N GLU A 187 19.37 11.38 -18.31
CA GLU A 187 20.25 11.08 -17.18
C GLU A 187 19.56 10.21 -16.13
N GLU A 188 20.32 9.40 -15.40
CA GLU A 188 19.81 8.69 -14.23
C GLU A 188 19.35 9.70 -13.17
N GLY A 189 18.16 9.48 -12.61
CA GLY A 189 17.51 10.42 -11.68
C GLY A 189 16.70 11.52 -12.37
N GLN A 190 16.76 11.64 -13.70
CA GLN A 190 15.91 12.59 -14.43
C GLN A 190 14.44 12.16 -14.36
N VAL A 191 13.53 13.11 -14.10
CA VAL A 191 12.09 12.89 -14.16
C VAL A 191 11.61 13.10 -15.59
N ARG A 192 10.89 12.11 -16.13
CA ARG A 192 10.41 12.12 -17.51
C ARG A 192 8.90 12.02 -17.65
N GLY A 193 8.21 11.84 -16.53
CA GLY A 193 6.76 11.74 -16.52
C GLY A 193 6.21 11.63 -15.13
N VAL A 194 4.90 11.48 -15.04
CA VAL A 194 4.17 11.26 -13.79
C VAL A 194 3.13 10.19 -14.04
N TRP A 195 3.10 9.20 -13.15
CA TRP A 195 1.96 8.31 -13.00
C TRP A 195 0.86 9.02 -12.23
N THR A 196 -0.35 9.01 -12.76
CA THR A 196 -1.54 9.46 -12.05
C THR A 196 -2.48 8.28 -11.87
N ILE A 197 -2.91 8.04 -10.63
CA ILE A 197 -3.90 7.02 -10.29
C ILE A 197 -5.08 7.68 -9.59
N SER A 198 -6.28 7.44 -10.09
CA SER A 198 -7.50 7.91 -9.42
C SER A 198 -8.21 6.75 -8.73
N PHE A 199 -8.58 6.96 -7.46
CA PHE A 199 -9.30 5.99 -6.63
C PHE A 199 -10.64 6.57 -6.17
N PRO A 200 -11.74 5.80 -6.20
CA PRO A 200 -12.96 6.22 -5.54
C PRO A 200 -12.78 6.17 -4.02
N ARG A 201 -13.18 7.24 -3.32
CA ARG A 201 -13.11 7.35 -1.85
C ARG A 201 -13.68 6.12 -1.13
N LYS A 202 -14.80 5.57 -1.66
CA LYS A 202 -15.45 4.37 -1.10
C LYS A 202 -14.50 3.16 -1.05
N LYS A 203 -13.66 2.95 -2.07
CA LYS A 203 -12.71 1.83 -2.09
C LYS A 203 -11.56 2.01 -1.10
N ILE A 204 -11.09 3.23 -0.91
CA ILE A 204 -10.08 3.51 0.12
C ILE A 204 -10.63 3.19 1.51
N ILE A 205 -11.86 3.63 1.82
CA ILE A 205 -12.54 3.31 3.08
C ILE A 205 -12.72 1.78 3.25
N GLU A 206 -13.11 1.10 2.17
CA GLU A 206 -13.22 -0.37 2.17
C GLU A 206 -11.87 -1.02 2.51
N HIS A 207 -10.75 -0.55 1.95
CA HIS A 207 -9.43 -1.10 2.27
C HIS A 207 -8.99 -0.85 3.73
N ILE A 208 -9.37 0.29 4.32
CA ILE A 208 -9.11 0.59 5.75
C ILE A 208 -9.93 -0.35 6.64
N THR A 209 -11.20 -0.56 6.30
CA THR A 209 -12.15 -1.35 7.10
C THR A 209 -12.00 -2.86 6.89
N LEU A 210 -11.59 -3.34 5.71
CA LEU A 210 -11.38 -4.77 5.45
C LEU A 210 -10.15 -5.33 6.19
N LYS A 211 -9.16 -4.50 6.51
CA LYS A 211 -8.01 -4.90 7.35
C LYS A 211 -8.43 -5.34 8.76
N THR A 212 -9.68 -5.11 9.19
CA THR A 212 -10.19 -5.53 10.50
C THR A 212 -11.11 -6.76 10.46
N LYS A 213 -11.20 -7.50 9.34
CA LYS A 213 -12.05 -8.71 9.31
C LYS A 213 -11.65 -9.71 10.43
N PRO A 214 -12.64 -10.24 11.18
CA PRO A 214 -12.40 -11.02 12.39
C PRO A 214 -11.68 -12.33 12.11
N SER A 215 -10.89 -12.77 13.10
CA SER A 215 -10.33 -14.12 13.15
C SER A 215 -11.47 -15.14 13.08
N ARG A 216 -11.46 -16.03 12.08
CA ARG A 216 -12.38 -17.17 11.97
C ARG A 216 -12.01 -18.33 12.91
N ARG A 217 -11.40 -18.09 14.08
CA ARG A 217 -11.23 -19.14 15.09
C ARG A 217 -12.38 -19.08 16.09
N GLY A 218 -13.32 -19.99 15.88
CA GLY A 218 -14.55 -20.10 16.65
C GLY A 218 -15.61 -20.98 15.99
N ARG A 219 -15.45 -21.37 14.71
CA ARG A 219 -16.28 -22.43 14.11
C ARG A 219 -15.69 -23.81 14.42
N GLY A 220 -15.54 -24.09 15.71
CA GLY A 220 -15.46 -25.45 16.23
C GLY A 220 -16.85 -26.09 16.10
N GLY A 221 -17.18 -26.52 14.88
CA GLY A 221 -18.15 -27.61 14.74
C GLY A 221 -17.65 -28.83 15.49
N PHE A 222 -18.56 -29.72 15.87
CA PHE A 222 -18.44 -30.88 16.76
C PHE A 222 -17.24 -31.85 16.55
N PHE A 223 -16.32 -31.60 15.61
CA PHE A 223 -15.14 -32.42 15.29
C PHE A 223 -13.89 -31.60 14.87
N GLY A 224 -13.69 -30.37 15.38
CA GLY A 224 -12.52 -29.54 15.03
C GLY A 224 -11.35 -29.69 16.01
N SER A 225 -10.24 -30.30 15.57
CA SER A 225 -8.99 -30.50 16.30
C SER A 225 -8.40 -29.20 16.90
N LYS A 226 -7.81 -29.33 18.10
CA LYS A 226 -7.08 -28.27 18.82
C LYS A 226 -6.06 -27.56 17.91
N PRO A 227 -5.95 -26.22 17.94
CA PRO A 227 -4.90 -25.54 17.20
C PRO A 227 -3.54 -25.76 17.86
N ASP A 228 -2.54 -26.08 17.04
CA ASP A 228 -1.15 -26.21 17.43
C ASP A 228 -0.65 -24.95 18.15
N SER A 229 -0.15 -25.16 19.36
CA SER A 229 0.60 -24.18 20.12
C SER A 229 1.88 -23.86 19.35
N ALA A 230 2.01 -22.63 18.86
CA ALA A 230 3.26 -22.09 18.38
C ALA A 230 4.29 -22.14 19.51
N LYS A 231 5.32 -22.97 19.36
CA LYS A 231 6.58 -22.85 20.10
C LYS A 231 7.26 -21.57 19.62
N SER A 232 7.41 -20.59 20.49
CA SER A 232 8.39 -19.51 20.33
C SER A 232 9.73 -19.98 20.89
N GLN A 233 10.77 -19.97 20.05
CA GLN A 233 12.14 -19.70 20.49
C GLN A 233 12.27 -18.19 20.72
#